data_AF-A0A955PQ29-F1
#
_entry.id   AF-A0A955PQ29-F1
#
_cell.length_a   1.000
_cell.length_b   1.000
_cell.length_c   1.000
_cell.angle_alpha   90.00
_cell.angle_beta   90.00
_cell.angle_gamma   90.00
#
_symmetry.space_group_name_H-M   'P 1'
#
loop_
_entity.id
_entity.type
_entity.pdbx_description
1 polymer ?
#
loop_
_entity_poly.entity_id
_entity_poly.type
_entity_poly.pdbx_seq_one_letter_code
_entity_poly.pdbx_strand_id
1 'polypeptide(L)'
;MKKKAIFLALTLLLIVAGFFVFHDDGRPDDLPRRYRIEALRGRNGVTISVPSSINNLGEVVGSSANNGYFWKSFESVVSLGSVHPAFITDRGQIDGVIPQSRTGNITAVRYRFTSDGLIQSATLPNFFPKGADLEGNTIGETSSIGCAIWTASGELVDLAAGVEPIVQLSAINSEGLASGIFHRALPKLGFWKRGSGFSEVETEDIRPEFVRDINSQGSLVGQTHTGPRKFSFLWRAGGGVTRIGPSTRTGEPPFIAMAINDSDQVVGFVAGGWAKGEFRLKMITELGGSYPALKNVLAQFWPSTDAIPHLWEEGQLYDLNWFLPTNSEFDRLLRATDINNRGQIIGVGEIDEEKVGFLMTPEEESRED
;
A
#
# COMPACT_ATOMS: atom_id res chain seq x y z
N MET A 1 14.64 -60.56 -22.28
CA MET A 1 14.59 -59.13 -22.71
C MET A 1 13.21 -58.48 -22.54
N LYS A 2 12.08 -59.13 -22.89
CA LYS A 2 10.72 -58.52 -22.76
C LYS A 2 10.31 -58.06 -21.35
N LYS A 3 10.73 -58.74 -20.27
CA LYS A 3 10.38 -58.36 -18.88
C LYS A 3 11.07 -57.07 -18.39
N LYS A 4 12.28 -56.74 -18.88
CA LYS A 4 12.99 -55.50 -18.50
C LYS A 4 12.39 -54.26 -19.16
N ALA A 5 11.87 -54.39 -20.39
CA ALA A 5 11.19 -53.30 -21.09
C ALA A 5 9.85 -52.92 -20.44
N ILE A 6 9.10 -53.91 -19.92
CA ILE A 6 7.83 -53.67 -19.20
C ILE A 6 8.10 -52.99 -17.85
N PHE A 7 9.16 -53.37 -17.13
CA PHE A 7 9.51 -52.73 -15.86
C PHE A 7 9.96 -51.28 -16.07
N LEU A 8 10.78 -50.99 -17.08
CA LEU A 8 11.21 -49.63 -17.39
C LEU A 8 10.04 -48.74 -17.85
N ALA A 9 9.10 -49.30 -18.62
CA ALA A 9 7.89 -48.59 -19.04
C ALA A 9 6.95 -48.29 -17.86
N LEU A 10 6.78 -49.23 -16.91
CA LEU A 10 5.99 -48.99 -15.69
C LEU A 10 6.65 -48.00 -14.72
N THR A 11 7.98 -48.01 -14.59
CA THR A 11 8.70 -47.01 -13.80
C THR A 11 8.64 -45.63 -14.45
N LEU A 12 8.73 -45.53 -15.78
CA LEU A 12 8.53 -44.26 -16.48
C LEU A 12 7.07 -43.78 -16.37
N LEU A 13 6.09 -44.68 -16.42
CA LEU A 13 4.68 -44.35 -16.25
C LEU A 13 4.36 -43.91 -14.81
N LEU A 14 5.02 -44.46 -13.79
CA LEU A 14 4.89 -44.03 -12.39
C LEU A 14 5.63 -42.73 -12.10
N ILE A 15 6.75 -42.44 -12.79
CA ILE A 15 7.41 -41.13 -12.72
C ILE A 15 6.61 -40.06 -13.47
N VAL A 16 5.89 -40.42 -14.54
CA VAL A 16 5.00 -39.48 -15.25
C VAL A 16 3.64 -39.33 -14.53
N ALA A 17 3.11 -40.38 -13.89
CA ALA A 17 1.86 -40.32 -13.15
C ALA A 17 2.01 -39.74 -11.73
N GLY A 18 3.20 -39.85 -11.13
CA GLY A 18 3.54 -39.23 -9.84
C GLY A 18 3.74 -37.71 -9.90
N PHE A 19 3.66 -37.11 -11.09
CA PHE A 19 3.80 -35.66 -11.32
C PHE A 19 2.51 -34.98 -11.77
N PHE A 20 1.38 -35.69 -11.82
CA PHE A 20 0.10 -35.12 -12.22
C PHE A 20 -1.04 -35.55 -11.29
N VAL A 21 -0.99 -35.04 -10.05
CA VAL A 21 -2.22 -34.58 -9.39
C VAL A 21 -2.13 -33.06 -9.36
N PHE A 22 -2.24 -32.44 -10.55
CA PHE A 22 -2.66 -31.05 -10.63
C PHE A 22 -4.18 -31.08 -10.54
N HIS A 23 -4.69 -31.00 -9.31
CA HIS A 23 -6.02 -30.44 -9.11
C HIS A 23 -5.85 -29.00 -8.64
N ASP A 24 -6.67 -28.15 -9.25
CA ASP A 24 -7.05 -26.81 -8.84
C ASP A 24 -5.97 -25.71 -8.77
N ASP A 25 -6.25 -24.64 -9.52
CA ASP A 25 -5.87 -23.21 -9.38
C ASP A 25 -4.45 -22.74 -8.99
N GLY A 26 -3.50 -23.61 -8.68
CA GLY A 26 -2.15 -23.23 -8.22
C GLY A 26 -2.11 -22.75 -6.77
N ARG A 27 -3.18 -22.95 -5.99
CA ARG A 27 -3.21 -22.70 -4.56
C ARG A 27 -2.28 -23.66 -3.81
N PRO A 28 -1.41 -23.16 -2.92
CA PRO A 28 -0.64 -24.02 -2.01
C PRO A 28 -1.56 -24.79 -1.05
N ASP A 29 -1.30 -26.08 -0.84
CA ASP A 29 -2.06 -26.92 0.11
C ASP A 29 -1.94 -26.39 1.55
N ASP A 30 -0.77 -25.85 1.90
CA ASP A 30 -0.44 -25.35 3.24
C ASP A 30 -0.24 -23.83 3.20
N LEU A 31 -1.34 -23.07 3.20
CA LEU A 31 -1.28 -21.62 3.42
C LEU A 31 -0.79 -21.33 4.86
N PRO A 32 0.08 -20.32 5.05
CA PRO A 32 0.73 -20.08 6.35
C PRO A 32 -0.24 -19.64 7.45
N ARG A 33 -1.44 -19.17 7.07
CA ARG A 33 -2.50 -18.77 8.00
C ARG A 33 -3.83 -18.67 7.26
N ARG A 34 -4.92 -18.52 8.02
CA ARG A 34 -6.27 -18.20 7.50
C ARG A 34 -6.60 -16.73 7.72
N TYR A 35 -7.52 -16.22 6.93
CA TYR A 35 -8.05 -14.85 7.05
C TYR A 35 -9.56 -14.87 7.06
N ARG A 36 -10.15 -14.08 7.95
CA ARG A 36 -11.54 -13.62 7.83
C ARG A 36 -11.55 -12.38 6.94
N ILE A 37 -12.44 -12.34 5.96
CA ILE A 37 -12.62 -11.18 5.09
C ILE A 37 -14.00 -10.54 5.29
N GLU A 38 -14.06 -9.22 5.29
CA GLU A 38 -15.29 -8.45 5.36
C GLU A 38 -15.28 -7.27 4.39
N ALA A 39 -16.43 -6.97 3.78
CA ALA A 39 -16.57 -5.75 3.00
C ALA A 39 -16.69 -4.52 3.91
N LEU A 40 -16.02 -3.43 3.52
CA LEU A 40 -16.04 -2.14 4.19
C LEU A 40 -17.35 -1.40 3.86
N ARG A 41 -18.45 -1.91 4.39
CA ARG A 41 -19.82 -1.40 4.23
C ARG A 41 -20.40 -1.01 5.60
N GLY A 42 -21.25 0.00 5.60
CA GLY A 42 -22.08 0.39 6.75
C GLY A 42 -23.51 -0.13 6.61
N ARG A 43 -24.24 -0.24 7.73
CA ARG A 43 -25.67 -0.64 7.74
C ARG A 43 -26.59 0.20 6.86
N ASN A 44 -26.20 1.45 6.59
CA ASN A 44 -26.93 2.37 5.71
C ASN A 44 -26.64 2.15 4.21
N GLY A 45 -25.91 1.08 3.85
CA GLY A 45 -25.51 0.79 2.47
C GLY A 45 -24.33 1.62 1.96
N VAL A 46 -23.76 2.50 2.80
CA VAL A 46 -22.56 3.26 2.43
C VAL A 46 -21.37 2.31 2.36
N THR A 47 -20.63 2.35 1.26
CA THR A 47 -19.47 1.51 1.03
C THR A 47 -18.22 2.38 0.91
N ILE A 48 -17.09 1.89 1.44
CA ILE A 48 -15.77 2.42 1.10
C ILE A 48 -15.28 1.61 -0.10
N SER A 49 -15.35 2.18 -1.31
CA SER A 49 -14.87 1.49 -2.51
C SER A 49 -13.34 1.51 -2.64
N VAL A 50 -12.68 2.48 -2.00
CA VAL A 50 -11.23 2.65 -2.07
C VAL A 50 -10.67 2.96 -0.68
N PRO A 51 -10.30 1.95 0.12
CA PRO A 51 -9.64 2.18 1.40
C PRO A 51 -8.19 2.63 1.15
N SER A 52 -7.79 3.68 1.86
CA SER A 52 -6.47 4.31 1.72
C SER A 52 -5.53 3.96 2.86
N SER A 53 -6.02 3.76 4.08
CA SER A 53 -5.17 3.44 5.23
C SER A 53 -5.94 2.75 6.37
N ILE A 54 -5.23 1.93 7.14
CA ILE A 54 -5.70 1.24 8.34
C ILE A 54 -4.75 1.50 9.52
N ASN A 55 -5.31 1.77 10.71
CA ASN A 55 -4.51 1.86 11.94
C ASN A 55 -4.45 0.52 12.71
N ASN A 56 -3.66 0.44 13.79
CA ASN A 56 -3.55 -0.76 14.62
C ASN A 56 -4.78 -1.05 15.47
N LEU A 57 -5.78 -0.17 15.49
CA LEU A 57 -7.09 -0.42 16.08
C LEU A 57 -8.03 -1.12 15.09
N GLY A 58 -7.66 -1.19 13.81
CA GLY A 58 -8.48 -1.77 12.75
C GLY A 58 -9.47 -0.78 12.16
N GLU A 59 -9.28 0.51 12.43
CA GLU A 59 -10.08 1.58 11.85
C GLU A 59 -9.51 1.94 10.48
N VAL A 60 -10.39 2.13 9.51
CA VAL A 60 -10.05 2.31 8.10
C VAL A 60 -10.56 3.66 7.61
N VAL A 61 -9.75 4.34 6.83
CA VAL A 61 -10.20 5.50 6.05
C VAL A 61 -10.12 5.22 4.56
N GLY A 62 -10.98 5.88 3.80
CA GLY A 62 -11.00 5.73 2.36
C GLY A 62 -12.00 6.63 1.67
N SER A 63 -12.26 6.35 0.40
CA SER A 63 -13.20 7.13 -0.39
C SER A 63 -14.20 6.28 -1.17
N SER A 64 -15.37 6.87 -1.44
CA SER A 64 -16.36 6.39 -2.40
C SER A 64 -17.09 7.58 -3.03
N ALA A 65 -17.33 7.54 -4.34
CA ALA A 65 -18.06 8.57 -5.10
C ALA A 65 -17.67 10.03 -4.74
N ASN A 66 -16.37 10.34 -4.66
CA ASN A 66 -15.80 11.65 -4.27
C ASN A 66 -16.04 12.10 -2.82
N ASN A 67 -16.48 11.20 -1.95
CA ASN A 67 -16.58 11.43 -0.52
C ASN A 67 -15.58 10.58 0.25
N GLY A 68 -15.06 11.13 1.34
CA GLY A 68 -14.24 10.44 2.31
C GLY A 68 -15.09 9.75 3.36
N TYR A 69 -14.58 8.65 3.87
CA TYR A 69 -15.24 7.87 4.90
C TYR A 69 -14.22 7.40 5.93
N PHE A 70 -14.68 7.33 7.18
CA PHE A 70 -14.04 6.64 8.28
C PHE A 70 -14.92 5.45 8.65
N TRP A 71 -14.33 4.26 8.67
CA TRP A 71 -14.97 3.00 9.03
C TRP A 71 -14.28 2.47 10.29
N LYS A 72 -15.08 2.12 11.29
CA LYS A 72 -14.60 1.48 12.52
C LYS A 72 -15.10 0.04 12.66
N SER A 73 -16.30 -0.21 12.16
CA SER A 73 -16.97 -1.50 12.15
C SER A 73 -18.16 -1.43 11.20
N PHE A 74 -18.79 -2.57 10.94
CA PHE A 74 -20.06 -2.65 10.19
C PHE A 74 -21.16 -1.70 10.70
N GLU A 75 -21.14 -1.35 11.98
CA GLU A 75 -22.12 -0.45 12.60
C GLU A 75 -21.75 1.03 12.50
N SER A 76 -20.52 1.37 12.11
CA SER A 76 -19.98 2.72 12.24
C SER A 76 -19.18 3.13 11.01
N VAL A 77 -19.89 3.76 10.07
CA VAL A 77 -19.31 4.47 8.92
C VAL A 77 -19.67 5.94 9.02
N VAL A 78 -18.65 6.78 9.14
CA VAL A 78 -18.78 8.23 9.28
C VAL A 78 -18.32 8.88 7.97
N SER A 79 -19.18 9.73 7.39
CA SER A 79 -18.80 10.54 6.22
C SER A 79 -17.86 11.66 6.65
N LEU A 80 -16.79 11.85 5.90
CA LEU A 80 -15.84 12.95 6.00
C LEU A 80 -16.16 14.09 5.00
N GLY A 81 -17.30 13.98 4.29
CA GLY A 81 -17.66 14.90 3.21
C GLY A 81 -16.71 14.76 2.01
N SER A 82 -16.42 15.86 1.31
CA SER A 82 -15.59 15.87 0.09
C SER A 82 -14.08 15.70 0.31
N VAL A 83 -13.68 15.17 1.46
CA VAL A 83 -12.28 14.91 1.79
C VAL A 83 -11.85 13.60 1.16
N HIS A 84 -10.64 13.56 0.61
CA HIS A 84 -9.95 12.33 0.25
C HIS A 84 -8.95 12.01 1.37
N PRO A 85 -9.29 11.14 2.34
CA PRO A 85 -8.38 10.80 3.42
C PRO A 85 -7.16 10.06 2.87
N ALA A 86 -5.98 10.52 3.27
CA ALA A 86 -4.71 9.91 2.87
C ALA A 86 -4.31 8.80 3.85
N PHE A 87 -4.39 9.06 5.15
CA PHE A 87 -4.02 8.09 6.18
C PHE A 87 -4.77 8.31 7.50
N ILE A 88 -4.67 7.33 8.40
CA ILE A 88 -5.15 7.38 9.77
C ILE A 88 -4.08 6.89 10.76
N THR A 89 -3.92 7.57 11.90
CA THR A 89 -3.00 7.14 12.97
C THR A 89 -3.72 6.33 14.05
N ASP A 90 -2.96 5.66 14.93
CA ASP A 90 -3.48 4.94 16.11
C ASP A 90 -4.16 5.87 17.14
N ARG A 91 -3.95 7.20 17.02
CA ARG A 91 -4.66 8.21 17.82
C ARG A 91 -5.96 8.68 17.15
N GLY A 92 -6.33 8.10 16.02
CA GLY A 92 -7.49 8.50 15.23
C GLY A 92 -7.33 9.87 14.57
N GLN A 93 -6.09 10.36 14.37
CA GLN A 93 -5.85 11.52 13.51
C GLN A 93 -6.01 11.07 12.06
N ILE A 94 -6.86 11.77 11.31
CA ILE A 94 -7.07 11.53 9.88
C ILE A 94 -6.65 12.77 9.13
N ASP A 95 -5.65 12.64 8.26
CA ASP A 95 -5.28 13.71 7.36
C ASP A 95 -5.64 13.32 5.92
N GLY A 96 -6.11 14.31 5.17
CA GLY A 96 -6.52 14.13 3.78
C GLY A 96 -6.48 15.44 3.02
N VAL A 97 -7.05 15.45 1.83
CA VAL A 97 -7.12 16.64 0.98
C VAL A 97 -8.55 16.91 0.50
N ILE A 98 -8.90 18.19 0.41
CA ILE A 98 -10.08 18.65 -0.32
C ILE A 98 -9.61 19.27 -1.64
N PRO A 99 -9.97 18.68 -2.80
CA PRO A 99 -9.66 19.26 -4.10
C PRO A 99 -10.55 20.48 -4.36
N GLN A 100 -9.95 21.63 -4.70
CA GLN A 100 -10.70 22.81 -5.09
C GLN A 100 -10.95 22.80 -6.60
N SER A 101 -12.18 22.44 -6.98
CA SER A 101 -12.60 22.18 -8.37
C SER A 101 -12.33 23.30 -9.38
N ARG A 102 -12.15 24.55 -8.94
CA ARG A 102 -11.97 25.71 -9.85
C ARG A 102 -10.54 26.20 -9.98
N THR A 103 -9.72 26.07 -8.94
CA THR A 103 -8.38 26.66 -8.90
C THR A 103 -7.28 25.63 -9.14
N GLY A 104 -7.60 24.34 -8.98
CA GLY A 104 -6.58 23.28 -8.94
C GLY A 104 -5.74 23.30 -7.67
N ASN A 105 -6.04 24.21 -6.74
CA ASN A 105 -5.45 24.19 -5.42
C ASN A 105 -6.03 23.02 -4.63
N ILE A 106 -5.25 22.53 -3.69
CA ILE A 106 -5.71 21.57 -2.70
C ILE A 106 -5.60 22.19 -1.31
N THR A 107 -6.46 21.74 -0.42
CA THR A 107 -6.36 22.09 1.00
C THR A 107 -6.19 20.80 1.78
N ALA A 108 -5.06 20.64 2.48
CA ALA A 108 -4.93 19.59 3.47
C ALA A 108 -5.90 19.86 4.61
N VAL A 109 -6.52 18.80 5.09
CA VAL A 109 -7.46 18.86 6.21
C VAL A 109 -7.08 17.77 7.20
N ARG A 110 -7.14 18.13 8.47
CA ARG A 110 -6.91 17.22 9.60
C ARG A 110 -8.18 17.09 10.41
N TYR A 111 -8.56 15.85 10.68
CA TYR A 111 -9.62 15.48 11.61
C TYR A 111 -9.03 14.81 12.85
N ARG A 112 -9.71 15.00 13.99
CA ARG A 112 -9.40 14.32 15.26
C ARG A 112 -10.70 13.95 15.96
N PHE A 113 -10.69 12.83 16.67
CA PHE A 113 -11.78 12.46 17.56
C PHE A 113 -11.71 13.25 18.86
N THR A 114 -12.85 13.78 19.30
CA THR A 114 -13.08 14.36 20.63
C THR A 114 -14.23 13.63 21.32
N SER A 115 -14.56 14.04 22.55
CA SER A 115 -15.77 13.57 23.25
C SER A 115 -17.06 13.82 22.46
N ASP A 116 -17.05 14.83 21.59
CA ASP A 116 -18.22 15.29 20.83
C ASP A 116 -18.27 14.67 19.43
N GLY A 117 -17.32 13.77 19.12
CA GLY A 117 -17.22 13.08 17.84
C GLY A 117 -16.03 13.53 17.00
N LEU A 118 -16.10 13.28 15.70
CA LEU A 118 -15.05 13.63 14.77
C LEU A 118 -15.14 15.11 14.39
N ILE A 119 -14.09 15.89 14.69
CA ILE A 119 -14.02 17.31 14.33
C ILE A 119 -12.90 17.56 13.33
N GLN A 120 -13.10 18.53 12.44
CA GLN A 120 -12.02 19.10 11.65
C GLN A 120 -11.18 20.03 12.53
N SER A 121 -9.95 19.63 12.85
CA SER A 121 -9.11 20.38 13.80
C SER A 121 -8.22 21.43 13.14
N ALA A 122 -7.85 21.26 11.86
CA ALA A 122 -6.97 22.20 11.18
C ALA A 122 -7.05 22.06 9.64
N THR A 123 -6.63 23.12 8.93
CA THR A 123 -6.45 23.12 7.47
C THR A 123 -5.13 23.75 7.08
N LEU A 124 -4.56 23.30 5.97
CA LEU A 124 -3.33 23.85 5.42
C LEU A 124 -3.41 23.93 3.89
N PRO A 125 -3.51 25.13 3.30
CA PRO A 125 -3.54 25.28 1.84
C PRO A 125 -2.26 24.79 1.17
N ASN A 126 -2.40 24.15 0.00
CA ASN A 126 -1.30 23.70 -0.85
C ASN A 126 -0.31 22.73 -0.19
N PHE A 127 -0.79 21.92 0.76
CA PHE A 127 -0.01 20.86 1.42
C PHE A 127 -0.56 19.48 1.03
N PHE A 128 0.32 18.57 0.65
CA PHE A 128 0.00 17.21 0.24
C PHE A 128 0.47 16.24 1.33
N PRO A 129 -0.41 15.77 2.23
CA PRO A 129 -0.04 14.87 3.32
C PRO A 129 0.43 13.52 2.75
N LYS A 130 1.50 12.96 3.31
CA LYS A 130 2.12 11.68 2.91
C LYS A 130 2.13 10.61 4.00
N GLY A 131 2.18 11.03 5.27
CA GLY A 131 2.08 10.15 6.42
C GLY A 131 2.11 10.97 7.71
N ALA A 132 1.78 10.36 8.85
CA ALA A 132 1.92 11.00 10.16
C ALA A 132 2.50 10.05 11.21
N ASP A 133 3.21 10.63 12.17
CA ASP A 133 3.71 9.93 13.35
C ASP A 133 2.66 9.87 14.48
N LEU A 134 3.01 9.20 15.58
CA LEU A 134 2.13 9.13 16.75
C LEU A 134 1.98 10.46 17.47
N GLU A 135 2.91 11.41 17.32
CA GLU A 135 2.78 12.75 17.90
C GLU A 135 1.73 13.60 17.18
N GLY A 136 1.29 13.17 15.99
CA GLY A 136 0.36 13.89 15.13
C GLY A 136 1.06 14.88 14.21
N ASN A 137 2.38 14.77 14.05
CA ASN A 137 3.12 15.49 13.01
C ASN A 137 2.89 14.78 11.67
N THR A 138 2.58 15.55 10.64
CA THR A 138 2.33 15.04 9.30
C THR A 138 3.45 15.48 8.37
N ILE A 139 4.10 14.55 7.69
CA ILE A 139 4.98 14.91 6.56
C ILE A 139 4.15 15.14 5.32
N GLY A 140 4.65 16.00 4.46
CA GLY A 140 4.04 16.23 3.17
C GLY A 140 4.86 17.15 2.30
N GLU A 141 4.27 17.48 1.16
CA GLU A 141 4.89 18.35 0.18
C GLU A 141 4.08 19.64 0.06
N THR A 142 4.76 20.76 -0.19
CA THR A 142 4.08 21.98 -0.67
C THR A 142 4.72 22.45 -1.96
N SER A 143 3.98 23.22 -2.75
CA SER A 143 4.50 23.82 -3.98
C SER A 143 5.64 24.80 -3.75
N SER A 144 5.77 25.37 -2.54
CA SER A 144 6.79 26.37 -2.21
C SER A 144 8.00 25.80 -1.48
N ILE A 145 7.85 24.71 -0.72
CA ILE A 145 8.86 24.19 0.20
C ILE A 145 9.41 22.82 -0.25
N GLY A 146 8.71 22.11 -1.12
CA GLY A 146 9.11 20.75 -1.54
C GLY A 146 8.77 19.73 -0.46
N CYS A 147 9.47 19.70 0.67
CA CYS A 147 9.21 18.79 1.80
C CYS A 147 9.03 19.54 3.12
N ALA A 148 7.91 19.31 3.81
CA ALA A 148 7.57 19.99 5.05
C ALA A 148 6.93 19.06 6.08
N ILE A 149 6.98 19.47 7.34
CA ILE A 149 6.19 18.89 8.43
C ILE A 149 5.12 19.87 8.87
N TRP A 150 3.89 19.38 8.86
CA TRP A 150 2.76 20.02 9.52
C TRP A 150 2.59 19.46 10.93
N THR A 151 3.08 20.20 11.92
CA THR A 151 3.16 19.75 13.31
C THR A 151 1.78 19.56 13.92
N ALA A 152 1.73 18.87 15.05
CA ALA A 152 0.49 18.70 15.82
C ALA A 152 -0.10 20.02 16.32
N SER A 153 0.74 21.05 16.52
CA SER A 153 0.35 22.43 16.89
C SER A 153 -0.12 23.27 15.70
N GLY A 154 -0.01 22.75 14.46
CA GLY A 154 -0.44 23.43 13.25
C GLY A 154 0.64 24.26 12.55
N GLU A 155 1.88 24.20 13.03
CA GLU A 155 3.02 24.89 12.42
C GLU A 155 3.52 24.13 11.19
N LEU A 156 3.99 24.87 10.19
CA LEU A 156 4.63 24.30 9.01
C LEU A 156 6.14 24.50 9.11
N VAL A 157 6.88 23.41 9.17
CA VAL A 157 8.34 23.40 9.25
C VAL A 157 8.90 22.93 7.92
N ASP A 158 9.73 23.77 7.30
CA ASP A 158 10.50 23.40 6.11
C ASP A 158 11.59 22.41 6.48
N LEU A 159 11.52 21.20 5.93
CA LEU A 159 12.54 20.19 6.16
C LEU A 159 13.75 20.35 5.26
N ALA A 160 13.59 20.93 4.08
CA ALA A 160 14.65 21.16 3.10
C ALA A 160 15.45 22.45 3.35
N ALA A 161 15.10 23.22 4.40
CA ALA A 161 15.79 24.46 4.76
C ALA A 161 17.30 24.24 4.93
N GLY A 162 18.08 24.76 3.99
CA GLY A 162 19.55 24.68 4.01
C GLY A 162 20.14 23.36 3.52
N VAL A 163 19.36 22.49 2.88
CA VAL A 163 19.82 21.19 2.40
C VAL A 163 19.77 21.15 0.86
N GLU A 164 20.95 21.13 0.22
CA GLU A 164 21.07 20.73 -1.19
C GLU A 164 21.19 19.19 -1.23
N PRO A 165 20.04 18.49 -1.31
CA PRO A 165 19.30 18.28 -2.56
C PRO A 165 17.77 18.39 -2.48
N ILE A 166 17.09 18.25 -3.63
CA ILE A 166 15.63 18.01 -3.68
C ILE A 166 15.35 16.70 -2.92
N VAL A 167 14.62 16.83 -1.82
CA VAL A 167 14.14 15.69 -1.03
C VAL A 167 12.71 15.41 -1.44
N GLN A 168 12.38 14.13 -1.61
CA GLN A 168 11.01 13.65 -1.75
C GLN A 168 10.70 12.66 -0.63
N LEU A 169 10.14 13.16 0.48
CA LEU A 169 9.65 12.32 1.56
C LEU A 169 8.36 11.63 1.16
N SER A 170 8.28 10.33 1.43
CA SER A 170 7.19 9.49 0.98
C SER A 170 6.44 8.82 2.13
N ALA A 171 7.12 8.54 3.25
CA ALA A 171 6.52 7.85 4.39
C ALA A 171 7.17 8.29 5.72
N ILE A 172 6.45 8.13 6.83
CA ILE A 172 6.94 8.40 8.19
C ILE A 172 6.39 7.32 9.12
N ASN A 173 7.22 6.79 10.02
CA ASN A 173 6.77 5.81 10.99
C ASN A 173 6.26 6.45 12.29
N SER A 174 5.78 5.61 13.20
CA SER A 174 5.27 6.00 14.51
C SER A 174 6.27 6.75 15.40
N GLU A 175 7.58 6.59 15.16
CA GLU A 175 8.67 7.23 15.90
C GLU A 175 9.12 8.58 15.29
N GLY A 176 8.44 9.04 14.24
CA GLY A 176 8.79 10.29 13.55
C GLY A 176 10.01 10.17 12.62
N LEU A 177 10.42 8.95 12.28
CA LEU A 177 11.44 8.70 11.26
C LEU A 177 10.77 8.75 9.88
N ALA A 178 11.06 9.81 9.13
CA ALA A 178 10.57 9.96 7.77
C ALA A 178 11.58 9.38 6.78
N SER A 179 11.09 8.82 5.67
CA SER A 179 11.91 8.25 4.60
C SER A 179 11.51 8.79 3.24
N GLY A 180 12.47 8.76 2.32
CA GLY A 180 12.28 9.30 0.99
C GLY A 180 13.48 9.12 0.08
N ILE A 181 13.45 9.87 -1.03
CA ILE A 181 14.53 9.91 -2.01
C ILE A 181 15.21 11.27 -1.99
N PHE A 182 16.52 11.23 -2.07
CA PHE A 182 17.42 12.38 -2.09
C PHE A 182 18.02 12.51 -3.50
N HIS A 183 17.68 13.56 -4.21
CA HIS A 183 18.15 13.79 -5.58
C HIS A 183 19.41 14.66 -5.61
N ARG A 184 20.57 14.03 -5.44
CA ARG A 184 21.88 14.64 -5.76
C ARG A 184 22.27 14.31 -7.20
N ALA A 185 23.53 13.94 -7.43
CA ALA A 185 23.99 13.40 -8.71
C ALA A 185 23.29 12.06 -9.06
N LEU A 186 22.91 11.27 -8.05
CA LEU A 186 22.11 10.05 -8.19
C LEU A 186 21.04 10.00 -7.08
N PRO A 187 19.83 9.49 -7.37
CA PRO A 187 18.81 9.24 -6.36
C PRO A 187 19.33 8.26 -5.31
N LYS A 188 19.26 8.64 -4.03
CA LYS A 188 19.59 7.77 -2.90
C LYS A 188 18.40 7.64 -1.96
N LEU A 189 18.31 6.50 -1.28
CA LEU A 189 17.43 6.36 -0.13
C LEU A 189 17.98 7.22 1.01
N GLY A 190 17.09 7.71 1.86
CA GLY A 190 17.52 8.37 3.09
C GLY A 190 16.39 8.55 4.07
N PHE A 191 16.79 9.03 5.24
CA PHE A 191 15.92 9.28 6.37
C PHE A 191 16.02 10.73 6.82
N TRP A 192 14.94 11.21 7.41
CA TRP A 192 14.91 12.41 8.22
C TRP A 192 14.40 12.08 9.61
N LYS A 193 15.05 12.64 10.63
CA LYS A 193 14.56 12.58 12.02
C LYS A 193 14.71 13.93 12.70
N ARG A 194 13.69 14.35 13.45
CA ARG A 194 13.73 15.60 14.22
C ARG A 194 14.96 15.62 15.13
N GLY A 195 15.69 16.72 15.12
CA GLY A 195 16.93 16.90 15.90
C GLY A 195 18.18 16.20 15.33
N SER A 196 18.03 15.19 14.47
CA SER A 196 19.16 14.53 13.80
C SER A 196 19.35 14.99 12.34
N GLY A 197 18.32 15.56 11.73
CA GLY A 197 18.36 16.00 10.33
C GLY A 197 18.29 14.82 9.36
N PHE A 198 18.90 14.99 8.19
CA PHE A 198 18.91 13.98 7.13
C PHE A 198 20.11 13.04 7.23
N SER A 199 19.88 11.77 6.92
CA SER A 199 20.92 10.77 6.73
C SER A 199 20.67 10.01 5.44
N GLU A 200 21.72 9.82 4.65
CA GLU A 200 21.67 9.00 3.44
C GLU A 200 21.86 7.52 3.78
N VAL A 201 21.20 6.66 3.01
CA VAL A 201 21.41 5.22 3.06
C VAL A 201 22.23 4.82 1.85
N GLU A 202 23.40 4.27 2.10
CA GLU A 202 24.21 3.69 1.02
C GLU A 202 23.54 2.42 0.51
N THR A 203 23.30 2.39 -0.80
CA THR A 203 22.68 1.27 -1.50
C THR A 203 23.50 0.98 -2.75
N GLU A 204 24.51 0.11 -2.64
CA GLU A 204 25.48 -0.11 -3.71
C GLU A 204 24.84 -0.63 -5.01
N ASP A 205 23.71 -1.33 -4.91
CA ASP A 205 23.12 -2.09 -6.02
C ASP A 205 21.77 -1.56 -6.55
N ILE A 206 21.20 -0.51 -5.95
CA ILE A 206 19.87 -0.02 -6.34
C ILE A 206 19.83 1.48 -6.59
N ARG A 207 18.91 1.87 -7.48
CA ARG A 207 18.56 3.26 -7.75
C ARG A 207 17.09 3.42 -7.41
N PRO A 208 16.76 3.84 -6.18
CA PRO A 208 15.37 3.93 -5.75
C PRO A 208 14.60 4.88 -6.68
N GLU A 209 13.42 4.47 -7.09
CA GLU A 209 12.50 5.28 -7.89
C GLU A 209 11.49 5.98 -6.97
N PHE A 210 10.96 5.26 -5.99
CA PHE A 210 10.17 5.81 -4.88
C PHE A 210 10.22 4.89 -3.67
N VAL A 211 10.11 5.48 -2.48
CA VAL A 211 9.78 4.77 -1.24
C VAL A 211 8.25 4.78 -1.10
N ARG A 212 7.67 3.68 -0.64
CA ARG A 212 6.22 3.56 -0.43
C ARG A 212 5.86 3.68 1.03
N ASP A 213 6.59 2.97 1.89
CA ASP A 213 6.23 2.86 3.28
C ASP A 213 7.44 2.48 4.16
N ILE A 214 7.30 2.72 5.47
CA ILE A 214 8.30 2.49 6.51
C ILE A 214 7.64 1.94 7.78
N ASN A 215 8.20 0.86 8.34
CA ASN A 215 7.72 0.31 9.62
C ASN A 215 8.41 0.97 10.84
N SER A 216 7.99 0.61 12.06
CA SER A 216 8.54 1.22 13.29
C SER A 216 10.04 0.94 13.49
N GLN A 217 10.55 -0.16 12.91
CA GLN A 217 11.97 -0.53 12.96
C GLN A 217 12.83 0.21 11.93
N GLY A 218 12.20 0.96 11.02
CA GLY A 218 12.88 1.69 9.95
C GLY A 218 13.12 0.87 8.68
N SER A 219 12.57 -0.35 8.57
CA SER A 219 12.57 -1.10 7.31
C SER A 219 11.71 -0.36 6.28
N LEU A 220 12.17 -0.36 5.02
CA LEU A 220 11.53 0.37 3.92
C LEU A 220 11.06 -0.57 2.83
N VAL A 221 9.92 -0.25 2.23
CA VAL A 221 9.49 -0.83 0.96
C VAL A 221 9.36 0.22 -0.12
N GLY A 222 9.61 -0.16 -1.36
CA GLY A 222 9.50 0.74 -2.49
C GLY A 222 9.78 0.07 -3.81
N GLN A 223 9.97 0.87 -4.84
CA GLN A 223 10.37 0.41 -6.18
C GLN A 223 11.73 0.98 -6.54
N THR A 224 12.50 0.19 -7.27
CA THR A 224 13.80 0.58 -7.80
C THR A 224 13.98 0.03 -9.22
N HIS A 225 15.01 0.52 -9.91
CA HIS A 225 15.46 -0.04 -11.17
C HIS A 225 16.93 -0.49 -11.12
N THR A 226 17.22 -1.57 -11.86
CA THR A 226 18.59 -1.96 -12.23
C THR A 226 18.61 -2.09 -13.75
N GLY A 227 19.15 -1.06 -14.43
CA GLY A 227 19.05 -0.94 -15.88
C GLY A 227 17.60 -0.75 -16.34
N PRO A 228 17.10 -1.51 -17.34
CA PRO A 228 15.72 -1.37 -17.84
C PRO A 228 14.67 -2.07 -16.95
N ARG A 229 15.08 -2.80 -15.91
CA ARG A 229 14.19 -3.62 -15.09
C ARG A 229 13.79 -2.89 -13.83
N LYS A 230 12.48 -2.86 -13.55
CA LYS A 230 11.92 -2.41 -12.27
C LYS A 230 11.64 -3.59 -11.36
N PHE A 231 11.83 -3.41 -10.06
CA PHE A 231 11.42 -4.37 -9.04
C PHE A 231 11.07 -3.67 -7.74
N SER A 232 10.24 -4.33 -6.94
CA SER A 232 10.03 -3.92 -5.55
C SER A 232 11.18 -4.40 -4.67
N PHE A 233 11.48 -3.62 -3.65
CA PHE A 233 12.52 -3.94 -2.68
C PHE A 233 11.99 -3.81 -1.25
N LEU A 234 12.67 -4.53 -0.35
CA LEU A 234 12.63 -4.37 1.09
C LEU A 234 14.04 -4.04 1.56
N TRP A 235 14.23 -2.88 2.17
CA TRP A 235 15.50 -2.49 2.77
C TRP A 235 15.42 -2.64 4.29
N ARG A 236 16.50 -3.17 4.90
CA ARG A 236 16.66 -3.28 6.35
C ARG A 236 18.00 -2.71 6.78
N ALA A 237 18.02 -2.07 7.95
CA ALA A 237 19.28 -1.68 8.59
C ALA A 237 20.14 -2.91 8.86
N GLY A 238 21.40 -2.90 8.42
CA GLY A 238 22.34 -4.03 8.55
C GLY A 238 22.07 -5.23 7.62
N GLY A 239 20.85 -5.41 7.12
CA GLY A 239 20.48 -6.46 6.16
C GLY A 239 20.61 -6.05 4.69
N GLY A 240 20.65 -4.75 4.41
CA GLY A 240 20.73 -4.22 3.04
C GLY A 240 19.42 -4.36 2.27
N VAL A 241 19.52 -4.44 0.94
CA VAL A 241 18.36 -4.47 0.04
C VAL A 241 18.03 -5.90 -0.35
N THR A 242 16.81 -6.34 -0.03
CA THR A 242 16.22 -7.59 -0.52
C THR A 242 15.25 -7.27 -1.66
N ARG A 243 15.39 -7.93 -2.80
CA ARG A 243 14.38 -7.87 -3.87
C ARG A 243 13.17 -8.70 -3.46
N ILE A 244 11.97 -8.14 -3.58
CA ILE A 244 10.71 -8.81 -3.25
C ILE A 244 9.82 -9.00 -4.48
N GLY A 245 9.18 -10.17 -4.56
CA GLY A 245 8.39 -10.60 -5.70
C GLY A 245 9.19 -11.22 -6.85
N PRO A 246 8.51 -11.74 -7.88
CA PRO A 246 9.13 -12.51 -8.95
C PRO A 246 10.21 -11.70 -9.66
N SER A 247 11.35 -12.37 -9.92
CA SER A 247 12.39 -11.80 -10.75
C SER A 247 11.96 -11.88 -12.21
N THR A 248 11.21 -10.89 -12.69
CA THR A 248 10.67 -10.91 -14.04
C THR A 248 11.80 -11.00 -15.07
N ARG A 249 12.00 -12.20 -15.61
CA ARG A 249 12.93 -12.48 -16.71
C ARG A 249 12.11 -12.23 -17.97
N THR A 250 12.21 -11.02 -18.50
CA THR A 250 11.55 -10.54 -19.74
C THR A 250 10.03 -10.74 -19.80
N GLY A 251 9.27 -9.71 -19.40
CA GLY A 251 7.86 -9.55 -19.78
C GLY A 251 6.83 -9.76 -18.68
N GLU A 252 7.19 -10.39 -17.56
CA GLU A 252 6.30 -10.48 -16.40
C GLU A 252 6.15 -9.11 -15.71
N PRO A 253 4.95 -8.80 -15.21
CA PRO A 253 4.70 -7.58 -14.45
C PRO A 253 5.44 -7.55 -13.10
N PRO A 254 6.05 -6.42 -12.71
CA PRO A 254 6.66 -6.32 -11.40
C PRO A 254 5.60 -6.37 -10.30
N PHE A 255 5.92 -7.04 -9.19
CA PHE A 255 5.24 -6.77 -7.92
C PHE A 255 5.49 -5.30 -7.54
N ILE A 256 4.43 -4.62 -7.12
CA ILE A 256 4.46 -3.24 -6.61
C ILE A 256 4.11 -3.31 -5.15
N ALA A 257 5.12 -3.17 -4.29
CA ALA A 257 4.93 -3.03 -2.85
C ALA A 257 4.19 -1.73 -2.54
N MET A 258 3.27 -1.78 -1.57
CA MET A 258 2.41 -0.66 -1.19
C MET A 258 2.58 -0.28 0.27
N ALA A 259 2.62 -1.26 1.17
CA ALA A 259 2.73 -1.04 2.62
C ALA A 259 3.52 -2.16 3.30
N ILE A 260 4.07 -1.87 4.49
CA ILE A 260 4.84 -2.78 5.33
C ILE A 260 4.43 -2.63 6.79
N ASN A 261 4.36 -3.75 7.52
CA ASN A 261 4.16 -3.71 8.97
C ASN A 261 5.43 -4.04 9.79
N ASP A 262 5.31 -4.00 11.10
CA ASP A 262 6.43 -4.22 12.04
C ASP A 262 6.96 -5.67 12.08
N SER A 263 6.28 -6.62 11.42
CA SER A 263 6.76 -7.99 11.19
C SER A 263 7.44 -8.15 9.82
N ASP A 264 7.74 -7.04 9.14
CA ASP A 264 8.23 -6.98 7.76
C ASP A 264 7.34 -7.71 6.75
N GLN A 265 6.05 -7.86 7.04
CA GLN A 265 5.08 -8.32 6.04
C GLN A 265 4.81 -7.18 5.08
N VAL A 266 4.86 -7.45 3.78
CA VAL A 266 4.69 -6.44 2.74
C VAL A 266 3.48 -6.79 1.90
N VAL A 267 2.55 -5.85 1.75
CA VAL A 267 1.42 -6.02 0.84
C VAL A 267 1.58 -5.18 -0.41
N GLY A 268 0.96 -5.63 -1.48
CA GLY A 268 0.97 -4.93 -2.75
C GLY A 268 0.17 -5.65 -3.81
N PHE A 269 0.56 -5.45 -5.07
CA PHE A 269 -0.08 -6.13 -6.17
C PHE A 269 0.89 -6.38 -7.33
N VAL A 270 0.58 -7.39 -8.13
CA VAL A 270 1.22 -7.65 -9.42
C VAL A 270 0.25 -7.13 -10.49
N ALA A 271 0.70 -6.19 -11.33
CA ALA A 271 -0.17 -5.61 -12.36
C ALA A 271 -0.39 -6.61 -13.51
N GLY A 272 -1.54 -7.28 -13.60
CA GLY A 272 -1.83 -8.17 -14.72
C GLY A 272 -1.78 -7.42 -16.06
N GLY A 273 -1.04 -7.97 -17.03
CA GLY A 273 -1.06 -7.50 -18.41
C GLY A 273 -0.17 -6.29 -18.73
N TRP A 274 1.16 -6.46 -18.73
CA TRP A 274 2.01 -5.64 -19.62
C TRP A 274 1.97 -6.17 -21.07
N ALA A 275 1.36 -7.34 -21.30
CA ALA A 275 1.30 -8.03 -22.58
C ALA A 275 0.17 -7.50 -23.48
N LYS A 276 0.29 -6.24 -23.90
CA LYS A 276 -0.16 -5.61 -25.17
C LYS A 276 -0.34 -4.13 -24.89
N GLY A 277 0.57 -3.35 -25.45
CA GLY A 277 0.66 -1.91 -25.23
C GLY A 277 -0.68 -1.21 -25.41
N GLU A 278 -1.15 -0.57 -24.35
CA GLU A 278 -1.74 0.77 -24.31
C GLU A 278 -2.21 1.04 -22.87
N PHE A 279 -1.28 1.30 -21.96
CA PHE A 279 -1.61 2.07 -20.74
C PHE A 279 -1.78 3.53 -21.16
N ARG A 280 -2.81 3.82 -21.98
CA ARG A 280 -3.19 5.19 -22.31
C ARG A 280 -3.92 5.77 -21.11
N LEU A 281 -3.37 6.88 -20.63
CA LEU A 281 -3.80 7.74 -19.53
C LEU A 281 -5.23 8.31 -19.75
N LYS A 282 -6.26 7.46 -19.90
CA LYS A 282 -7.63 7.87 -20.21
C LYS A 282 -8.43 8.39 -19.00
N MET A 283 -7.81 8.42 -17.81
CA MET A 283 -8.44 8.94 -16.59
C MET A 283 -8.33 10.46 -16.41
N ILE A 284 -7.55 11.18 -17.24
CA ILE A 284 -7.54 12.66 -17.20
C ILE A 284 -8.86 13.25 -17.71
N THR A 285 -9.60 12.53 -18.56
CA THR A 285 -10.83 13.04 -19.19
C THR A 285 -12.10 12.86 -18.35
N GLU A 286 -12.19 11.85 -17.48
CA GLU A 286 -13.44 11.56 -16.74
C GLU A 286 -13.56 12.33 -15.41
N LEU A 287 -12.47 12.92 -14.91
CA LEU A 287 -12.47 13.86 -13.77
C LEU A 287 -12.45 15.35 -14.20
N GLY A 288 -12.59 15.65 -15.50
CA GLY A 288 -12.84 17.01 -15.99
C GLY A 288 -11.75 18.05 -15.72
N GLY A 289 -10.52 17.66 -15.34
CA GLY A 289 -9.45 18.61 -15.06
C GLY A 289 -8.06 18.00 -15.10
N SER A 290 -7.17 18.62 -15.87
CA SER A 290 -5.74 18.32 -15.92
C SER A 290 -5.07 18.88 -14.66
N TYR A 291 -4.86 18.05 -13.63
CA TYR A 291 -4.20 18.47 -12.39
C TYR A 291 -2.91 17.69 -12.14
N PRO A 292 -1.72 18.29 -12.38
CA PRO A 292 -0.43 17.68 -12.05
C PRO A 292 -0.27 17.35 -10.56
N ALA A 293 -0.94 18.12 -9.69
CA ALA A 293 -1.01 17.90 -8.23
C ALA A 293 -1.74 16.61 -7.83
N LEU A 294 -2.77 16.21 -8.57
CA LEU A 294 -3.53 14.98 -8.27
C LEU A 294 -2.79 13.72 -8.74
N LYS A 295 -1.77 13.82 -9.62
CA LYS A 295 -0.95 12.65 -9.98
C LYS A 295 -0.28 12.01 -8.76
N ASN A 296 0.02 12.77 -7.71
CA ASN A 296 0.70 12.27 -6.51
C ASN A 296 -0.25 11.86 -5.38
N VAL A 297 -1.51 12.32 -5.39
CA VAL A 297 -2.58 11.90 -4.46
C VAL A 297 -3.35 10.70 -5.03
N LEU A 298 -3.49 10.65 -6.35
CA LEU A 298 -4.11 9.57 -7.13
C LEU A 298 -3.07 8.70 -7.84
N ALA A 299 -1.80 8.71 -7.41
CA ALA A 299 -0.84 7.64 -7.76
C ALA A 299 -1.29 6.27 -7.21
N GLN A 300 -2.44 6.19 -6.55
CA GLN A 300 -3.41 5.11 -6.76
C GLN A 300 -3.84 5.06 -8.24
N PHE A 301 -2.90 4.69 -9.12
CA PHE A 301 -3.27 4.15 -10.42
C PHE A 301 -4.31 3.09 -10.14
N TRP A 302 -5.54 3.24 -10.64
CA TRP A 302 -6.38 2.07 -10.81
C TRP A 302 -5.56 1.15 -11.70
N PRO A 303 -5.02 0.04 -11.17
CA PRO A 303 -4.40 -0.91 -12.06
C PRO A 303 -5.48 -1.38 -13.04
N SER A 304 -5.05 -2.02 -14.11
CA SER A 304 -5.97 -2.84 -14.91
C SER A 304 -6.87 -3.64 -13.97
N THR A 305 -8.06 -3.99 -14.45
CA THR A 305 -8.94 -4.96 -13.78
C THR A 305 -8.24 -6.27 -13.42
N ASP A 306 -7.02 -6.47 -13.90
CA ASP A 306 -6.23 -7.69 -13.82
C ASP A 306 -5.11 -7.60 -12.76
N ALA A 307 -5.08 -6.56 -11.91
CA ALA A 307 -4.17 -6.62 -10.76
C ALA A 307 -4.55 -7.76 -9.81
N ILE A 308 -3.51 -8.40 -9.30
CA ILE A 308 -3.62 -9.50 -8.34
C ILE A 308 -2.96 -9.04 -7.04
N PRO A 309 -3.69 -8.96 -5.92
CA PRO A 309 -3.15 -8.59 -4.63
C PRO A 309 -2.24 -9.68 -4.10
N HIS A 310 -1.11 -9.28 -3.50
CA HIS A 310 -0.19 -10.24 -2.91
C HIS A 310 0.27 -9.80 -1.52
N LEU A 311 0.57 -10.80 -0.69
CA LEU A 311 1.29 -10.69 0.57
C LEU A 311 2.68 -11.30 0.40
N TRP A 312 3.71 -10.54 0.72
CA TRP A 312 5.07 -11.05 0.88
C TRP A 312 5.36 -11.23 2.36
N GLU A 313 5.77 -12.44 2.74
CA GLU A 313 6.13 -12.80 4.11
C GLU A 313 7.19 -13.90 4.07
N GLU A 314 8.21 -13.79 4.93
CA GLU A 314 9.26 -14.80 5.10
C GLU A 314 9.93 -15.24 3.78
N GLY A 315 10.11 -14.31 2.85
CA GLY A 315 10.75 -14.58 1.56
C GLY A 315 9.82 -15.18 0.50
N GLN A 316 8.57 -15.45 0.83
CA GLN A 316 7.56 -16.00 -0.08
C GLN A 316 6.54 -14.94 -0.47
N LEU A 317 5.92 -15.11 -1.65
CA LEU A 317 4.87 -14.24 -2.16
C LEU A 317 3.59 -15.07 -2.34
N TYR A 318 2.51 -14.65 -1.69
CA TYR A 318 1.22 -15.32 -1.69
C TYR A 318 0.18 -14.46 -2.41
N ASP A 319 -0.61 -15.03 -3.32
CA ASP A 319 -1.80 -14.38 -3.87
C ASP A 319 -2.87 -14.28 -2.79
N LEU A 320 -3.37 -13.07 -2.50
CA LEU A 320 -4.37 -12.89 -1.47
C LEU A 320 -5.72 -13.57 -1.81
N ASN A 321 -5.99 -13.85 -3.10
CA ASN A 321 -7.18 -14.59 -3.52
C ASN A 321 -7.17 -16.04 -3.02
N TRP A 322 -6.00 -16.64 -2.78
CA TRP A 322 -5.90 -17.99 -2.22
C TRP A 322 -6.46 -18.08 -0.79
N PHE A 323 -6.55 -16.96 -0.07
CA PHE A 323 -7.11 -16.91 1.28
C PHE A 323 -8.61 -16.63 1.31
N LEU A 324 -9.28 -16.48 0.15
CA LEU A 324 -10.73 -16.32 0.13
C LEU A 324 -11.42 -17.61 0.58
N PRO A 325 -12.37 -17.53 1.54
CA PRO A 325 -13.19 -18.68 1.88
C PRO A 325 -14.13 -19.01 0.71
N THR A 326 -14.51 -20.29 0.59
CA THR A 326 -15.38 -20.77 -0.50
C THR A 326 -16.74 -20.05 -0.56
N ASN A 327 -17.19 -19.49 0.56
CA ASN A 327 -18.42 -18.72 0.70
C ASN A 327 -18.16 -17.21 0.86
N SER A 328 -17.03 -16.71 0.37
CA SER A 328 -16.73 -15.28 0.29
C SER A 328 -17.81 -14.56 -0.53
N GLU A 329 -18.22 -13.37 -0.09
CA GLU A 329 -19.05 -12.47 -0.91
C GLU A 329 -18.24 -11.83 -2.04
N PHE A 330 -16.91 -11.78 -1.93
CA PHE A 330 -16.03 -11.28 -2.97
C PHE A 330 -15.81 -12.33 -4.05
N ASP A 331 -16.08 -11.94 -5.29
CA ASP A 331 -15.74 -12.73 -6.49
C ASP A 331 -14.23 -12.87 -6.62
N ARG A 332 -13.51 -11.78 -6.33
CA ARG A 332 -12.05 -11.70 -6.30
C ARG A 332 -11.56 -10.43 -5.63
N LEU A 333 -10.31 -10.44 -5.23
CA LEU A 333 -9.55 -9.31 -4.75
C LEU A 333 -8.69 -8.73 -5.88
N LEU A 334 -8.62 -7.41 -5.96
CA LEU A 334 -7.95 -6.68 -7.04
C LEU A 334 -6.62 -6.08 -6.61
N ARG A 335 -6.54 -5.54 -5.38
CA ARG A 335 -5.30 -4.96 -4.83
C ARG A 335 -5.35 -4.86 -3.32
N ALA A 336 -4.20 -5.03 -2.66
CA ALA A 336 -3.99 -4.62 -1.28
C ALA A 336 -3.38 -3.21 -1.27
N THR A 337 -3.89 -2.35 -0.39
CA THR A 337 -3.47 -0.94 -0.30
C THR A 337 -2.68 -0.63 0.96
N ASP A 338 -2.97 -1.31 2.07
CA ASP A 338 -2.30 -1.07 3.35
C ASP A 338 -2.35 -2.32 4.25
N ILE A 339 -1.45 -2.38 5.23
CA ILE A 339 -1.35 -3.43 6.26
C ILE A 339 -0.96 -2.82 7.61
N ASN A 340 -1.63 -3.24 8.69
CA ASN A 340 -1.26 -2.81 10.05
C ASN A 340 -0.37 -3.84 10.78
N ASN A 341 0.07 -3.50 12.00
CA ASN A 341 0.93 -4.35 12.83
C ASN A 341 0.24 -5.59 13.41
N ARG A 342 -1.08 -5.72 13.23
CA ARG A 342 -1.82 -6.95 13.53
C ARG A 342 -1.93 -7.88 12.33
N GLY A 343 -1.28 -7.53 11.21
CA GLY A 343 -1.37 -8.27 9.96
C GLY A 343 -2.72 -8.13 9.26
N GLN A 344 -3.54 -7.16 9.65
CA GLN A 344 -4.79 -6.87 8.94
C GLN A 344 -4.49 -6.11 7.66
N ILE A 345 -5.11 -6.54 6.57
CA ILE A 345 -4.85 -6.02 5.23
C ILE A 345 -6.13 -5.38 4.71
N ILE A 346 -6.03 -4.18 4.15
CA ILE A 346 -7.12 -3.54 3.42
C ILE A 346 -6.81 -3.46 1.94
N GLY A 347 -7.85 -3.34 1.14
CA GLY A 347 -7.70 -3.23 -0.30
C GLY A 347 -9.01 -3.10 -1.04
N VAL A 348 -8.98 -3.34 -2.35
CA VAL A 348 -10.19 -3.33 -3.19
C VAL A 348 -10.42 -4.73 -3.73
N GLY A 349 -11.65 -5.19 -3.64
CA GLY A 349 -12.17 -6.39 -4.28
C GLY A 349 -13.39 -6.08 -5.13
N GLU A 350 -14.00 -7.14 -5.66
CA GLU A 350 -15.17 -7.10 -6.54
C GLU A 350 -16.28 -7.96 -5.94
N ILE A 351 -17.50 -7.42 -5.92
CA ILE A 351 -18.74 -8.12 -5.51
C ILE A 351 -19.78 -7.78 -6.57
N ASP A 352 -20.24 -8.76 -7.36
CA ASP A 352 -21.20 -8.55 -8.45
C ASP A 352 -20.73 -7.45 -9.43
N GLU A 353 -19.47 -7.51 -9.87
CA GLU A 353 -18.80 -6.50 -10.72
C GLU A 353 -18.58 -5.10 -10.09
N GLU A 354 -19.11 -4.86 -8.89
CA GLU A 354 -18.95 -3.61 -8.16
C GLU A 354 -17.68 -3.60 -7.31
N LYS A 355 -16.96 -2.47 -7.33
CA LYS A 355 -15.73 -2.30 -6.56
C LYS A 355 -16.01 -1.95 -5.12
N VAL A 356 -15.56 -2.80 -4.22
CA VAL A 356 -15.81 -2.69 -2.78
C VAL A 356 -14.51 -2.86 -2.01
N GLY A 357 -14.29 -2.00 -1.03
CA GLY A 357 -13.15 -2.13 -0.13
C GLY A 357 -13.30 -3.35 0.77
N PHE A 358 -12.21 -4.03 1.07
CA PHE A 358 -12.19 -5.16 1.99
C PHE A 358 -11.29 -4.89 3.19
N LEU A 359 -11.54 -5.62 4.27
CA LEU A 359 -10.64 -5.83 5.39
C LEU A 359 -10.43 -7.34 5.59
N MET A 360 -9.20 -7.79 5.45
CA MET A 360 -8.76 -9.15 5.80
C MET A 360 -8.11 -9.12 7.17
N THR A 361 -8.62 -9.93 8.10
CA THR A 361 -8.09 -10.08 9.47
C THR A 361 -7.55 -11.50 9.63
N PRO A 362 -6.28 -11.68 10.04
CA PRO A 362 -5.76 -13.01 10.35
C PRO A 362 -6.66 -13.71 11.37
N GLU A 363 -7.01 -14.97 11.10
CA GLU A 363 -7.61 -15.80 12.13
C GLU A 363 -6.51 -16.20 13.11
N GLU A 364 -6.74 -16.01 14.41
CA GLU A 364 -5.86 -16.61 15.40
C GLU A 364 -5.93 -18.12 15.19
N GLU A 365 -4.76 -18.77 15.02
CA GLU A 365 -4.71 -20.22 15.21
C GLU A 365 -5.25 -20.46 16.61
N SER A 366 -6.39 -21.15 16.70
CA SER A 366 -6.89 -21.61 17.98
C SER A 366 -5.74 -22.40 18.58
N ARG A 367 -5.08 -21.84 19.61
CA ARG A 367 -4.13 -22.60 20.39
C ARG A 367 -4.94 -23.75 20.95
N GLU A 368 -4.82 -24.92 20.33
CA GLU A 368 -5.30 -26.17 20.90
C GLU A 368 -4.47 -26.37 22.17
N ASP A 369 -5.04 -25.93 23.30
CA ASP A 369 -4.49 -26.15 24.64
C ASP A 369 -4.46 -27.65 25.00
#